data_AF-A0A2D9JB23-F1
#
_entry.id   AF-A0A2D9JB23-F1
#
_cell.length_a   1.000
_cell.length_b   1.000
_cell.length_c   1.000
_cell.angle_alpha   90.00
_cell.angle_beta   90.00
_cell.angle_gamma   90.00
#
_symmetry.space_group_name_H-M   'P 1'
#
loop_
_entity.id
_entity.type
_entity.pdbx_description
1 polymer ?
#
loop_
_entity_poly.entity_id
_entity_poly.type
_entity_poly.pdbx_seq_one_letter_code
_entity_poly.pdbx_strand_id
1 'polypeptide(L)'
;MGSPATMASIDVEDLRSVYRKIMNPPLFERVVSFLIRFRLDPMARESFRSTLAVLDSMTPIERQHPSFLNESNIDRISRGSGQTTETVRTVIGVLTRPSRRRRE
;
A
#
# COMPACT_ATOMS: atom_id res chain seq x y z
N MET A 1 27.45 2.82 24.25
CA MET A 1 26.86 3.82 23.32
C MET A 1 25.80 3.09 22.52
N GLY A 2 24.52 3.33 22.84
CA GLY A 2 23.40 2.64 22.20
C GLY A 2 23.18 3.16 20.78
N SER A 3 22.98 2.25 19.83
CA SER A 3 22.59 2.58 18.45
C SER A 3 21.31 3.41 18.46
N PRO A 4 21.25 4.54 17.73
CA PRO A 4 19.99 5.25 17.54
C PRO A 4 19.07 4.34 16.73
N ALA A 5 17.94 3.99 17.33
CA ALA A 5 16.90 3.20 16.71
C ALA A 5 16.57 3.76 15.32
N THR A 6 16.69 2.90 14.31
CA THR A 6 16.22 3.11 12.94
C THR A 6 14.73 3.46 13.00
N MET A 7 14.40 4.76 13.04
CA MET A 7 13.03 5.23 13.03
C MET A 7 12.42 4.89 11.67
N ALA A 8 11.55 3.87 11.69
CA ALA A 8 11.02 3.18 10.53
C ALA A 8 10.39 4.11 9.49
N SER A 9 11.03 4.23 8.33
CA SER A 9 10.29 4.44 7.09
C SER A 9 9.30 3.28 6.99
N ILE A 10 8.00 3.56 6.88
CA ILE A 10 6.99 2.51 6.70
C ILE A 10 7.40 1.71 5.46
N ASP A 11 7.82 0.46 5.66
CA ASP A 11 8.19 -0.44 4.56
C ASP A 11 6.92 -0.74 3.76
N VAL A 12 7.04 -0.77 2.43
CA VAL A 12 5.93 -1.13 1.54
C VAL A 12 5.44 -2.55 1.86
N GLU A 13 6.32 -3.44 2.34
CA GLU A 13 5.93 -4.77 2.81
C GLU A 13 5.06 -4.71 4.07
N ASP A 14 5.37 -3.81 5.01
CA ASP A 14 4.55 -3.59 6.20
C ASP A 14 3.17 -3.06 5.80
N LEU A 15 3.13 -2.11 4.85
CA LEU A 15 1.89 -1.57 4.32
C LEU A 15 1.05 -2.67 3.66
N ARG A 16 1.66 -3.50 2.81
CA ARG A 16 1.00 -4.65 2.19
C ARG A 16 0.43 -5.60 3.24
N SER A 17 1.20 -5.90 4.28
CA SER A 17 0.78 -6.75 5.40
C SER A 17 -0.44 -6.18 6.13
N VAL A 18 -0.45 -4.87 6.39
CA VAL A 18 -1.58 -4.16 6.98
C VAL A 18 -2.83 -4.25 6.10
N TYR A 19 -2.71 -3.94 4.80
CA TYR A 19 -3.82 -4.02 3.85
C TYR A 19 -4.39 -5.44 3.80
N ARG A 20 -3.52 -6.45 3.76
CA ARG A 20 -3.94 -7.86 3.75
C ARG A 20 -4.68 -8.27 5.03
N LYS A 21 -4.21 -7.82 6.20
CA LYS A 21 -4.87 -8.06 7.49
C LYS A 21 -6.22 -7.37 7.58
N ILE A 22 -6.30 -6.10 7.14
CA ILE A 22 -7.56 -5.35 7.08
C ILE A 22 -8.54 -6.08 6.19
N MET A 23 -8.12 -6.56 5.01
CA MET A 23 -9.00 -7.22 4.04
C MET A 23 -9.41 -8.65 4.42
N ASN A 24 -8.89 -9.24 5.50
CA ASN A 24 -9.23 -10.58 5.97
C ASN A 24 -10.48 -10.55 6.89
N PRO A 25 -11.61 -11.19 6.53
CA PRO A 25 -12.79 -11.30 7.41
C PRO A 25 -12.51 -12.38 8.48
N PRO A 26 -12.30 -12.02 9.77
CA PRO A 26 -13.21 -11.18 10.56
C PRO A 26 -12.63 -9.85 11.06
N LEU A 27 -11.39 -9.51 10.73
CA LEU A 27 -10.74 -8.25 11.14
C LEU A 27 -11.25 -7.06 10.33
N PHE A 28 -11.56 -7.24 9.05
CA PHE A 28 -12.27 -6.22 8.28
C PHE A 28 -13.53 -5.82 9.04
N GLU A 29 -14.44 -6.77 9.26
CA GLU A 29 -15.69 -6.53 9.99
C GLU A 29 -15.43 -5.95 11.38
N ARG A 30 -14.46 -6.43 12.17
CA ARG A 30 -14.22 -5.88 13.52
C ARG A 30 -13.61 -4.48 13.56
N VAL A 31 -12.55 -4.23 12.82
CA VAL A 31 -11.81 -2.95 12.86
C VAL A 31 -12.60 -1.88 12.11
N VAL A 32 -13.17 -2.25 10.96
CA VAL A 32 -14.03 -1.37 10.18
C VAL A 32 -15.34 -1.14 10.90
N SER A 33 -16.10 -2.17 11.30
CA SER A 33 -17.41 -1.97 11.96
C SER A 33 -17.29 -1.18 13.26
N PHE A 34 -16.18 -1.32 14.00
CA PHE A 34 -15.96 -0.60 15.24
C PHE A 34 -15.61 0.89 15.02
N LEU A 35 -14.71 1.20 14.08
CA LEU A 35 -14.42 2.59 13.73
C LEU A 35 -15.58 3.25 12.97
N ILE A 36 -16.40 2.44 12.32
CA ILE A 36 -17.38 2.85 11.35
C ILE A 36 -18.75 2.26 11.72
N ARG A 37 -19.39 2.93 12.69
CA ARG A 37 -20.86 3.00 12.81
C ARG A 37 -21.52 3.65 11.57
N PHE A 38 -20.73 4.04 10.56
CA PHE A 38 -21.05 4.79 9.36
C PHE A 38 -20.54 4.09 8.07
N ARG A 39 -20.99 2.86 7.74
CA ARG A 39 -20.62 2.09 6.52
C ARG A 39 -19.31 2.52 5.80
N LEU A 40 -18.23 1.72 5.86
CA LEU A 40 -17.10 1.94 4.94
C LEU A 40 -17.67 2.05 3.54
N ASP A 41 -17.50 3.21 2.94
CA ASP A 41 -18.05 3.47 1.63
C ASP A 41 -17.55 2.37 0.66
N PRO A 42 -18.41 1.75 -0.15
CA PRO A 42 -18.00 0.73 -1.12
C PRO A 42 -16.78 1.16 -1.94
N MET A 43 -16.63 2.46 -2.22
CA MET A 43 -15.46 3.00 -2.93
C MET A 43 -14.17 2.90 -2.13
N ALA A 44 -14.21 3.06 -0.81
CA ALA A 44 -13.02 2.90 0.03
C ALA A 44 -12.55 1.44 0.05
N ARG A 45 -13.48 0.49 0.16
CA ARG A 45 -13.15 -0.95 0.08
C ARG A 45 -12.51 -1.31 -1.26
N GLU A 46 -13.04 -0.76 -2.36
CA GLU A 46 -12.48 -1.00 -3.68
C GLU A 46 -11.08 -0.38 -3.81
N SER A 47 -10.88 0.83 -3.28
CA SER A 47 -9.56 1.48 -3.24
C SER A 47 -8.52 0.65 -2.48
N PHE A 48 -8.90 0.06 -1.34
CA PHE A 48 -8.03 -0.85 -0.59
C PHE A 48 -7.69 -2.11 -1.39
N ARG A 49 -8.65 -2.68 -2.12
CA ARG A 49 -8.43 -3.84 -2.99
C ARG A 49 -7.51 -3.54 -4.15
N SER A 50 -7.75 -2.45 -4.88
CA SER A 50 -6.90 -2.02 -5.99
C SER A 50 -5.46 -1.83 -5.54
N THR A 51 -5.26 -1.15 -4.41
CA THR A 51 -3.93 -0.94 -3.83
C THR A 51 -3.25 -2.26 -3.47
N LEU A 52 -3.97 -3.17 -2.79
CA LEU A 52 -3.43 -4.47 -2.42
C LEU A 52 -3.06 -5.32 -3.65
N ALA A 53 -3.90 -5.31 -4.69
CA ALA A 53 -3.64 -6.03 -5.93
C ALA A 53 -2.36 -5.55 -6.64
N VAL A 54 -2.12 -4.23 -6.65
CA VAL A 54 -0.87 -3.64 -7.15
C VAL A 54 0.31 -4.12 -6.32
N LEU A 55 0.22 -4.03 -4.99
CA LEU A 55 1.30 -4.46 -4.08
C LEU A 55 1.61 -5.96 -4.17
N ASP A 56 0.59 -6.80 -4.35
CA ASP A 56 0.75 -8.26 -4.52
C ASP A 56 1.40 -8.63 -5.87
N SER A 57 1.23 -7.78 -6.89
CA SER A 57 1.83 -7.97 -8.23
C SER A 57 3.28 -7.50 -8.33
N MET A 58 3.77 -6.80 -7.30
CA MET A 58 5.17 -6.42 -7.15
C MET A 58 5.99 -7.56 -6.55
N THR A 59 7.25 -7.65 -6.96
CA THR A 59 8.26 -8.50 -6.34
C THR A 59 8.72 -7.89 -5.00
N PRO A 60 9.33 -8.68 -4.10
CA PRO A 60 9.86 -8.15 -2.84
C PRO A 60 10.88 -7.01 -3.03
N ILE A 61 11.77 -7.14 -4.03
CA ILE A 61 12.79 -6.13 -4.35
C ILE A 61 12.13 -4.82 -4.80
N GLU A 62 11.10 -4.92 -5.65
CA GLU A 62 10.34 -3.76 -6.12
C GLU A 62 9.60 -3.06 -4.97
N ARG A 63 9.13 -3.80 -3.95
CA ARG A 63 8.50 -3.22 -2.75
C ARG A 63 9.51 -2.53 -1.84
N GLN A 64 10.72 -3.06 -1.71
CA GLN A 64 11.79 -2.38 -0.96
C GLN A 64 12.24 -1.08 -1.65
N HIS A 65 12.14 -1.04 -2.98
CA HIS A 65 12.71 0.02 -3.82
C HIS A 65 11.72 0.55 -4.87
N PRO A 66 10.53 1.06 -4.47
CA PRO A 66 9.46 1.45 -5.39
C PRO A 66 9.84 2.65 -6.28
N SER A 67 10.84 3.45 -5.89
CA SER A 67 11.34 4.59 -6.66
C SER A 67 12.09 4.21 -7.93
N PHE A 68 12.51 2.95 -8.08
CA PHE A 68 13.28 2.47 -9.24
C PHE A 68 12.40 1.77 -10.28
N LEU A 69 11.08 1.73 -10.08
CA LEU A 69 10.15 1.16 -11.05
C LEU A 69 10.11 2.01 -12.31
N ASN A 70 10.40 1.39 -13.44
CA ASN A 70 10.29 2.03 -14.75
C ASN A 70 8.93 1.69 -15.41
N GLU A 71 8.70 2.26 -16.60
CA GLU A 71 7.48 2.06 -17.37
C GLU A 71 7.18 0.58 -17.70
N SER A 72 8.21 -0.22 -17.98
CA SER A 72 8.02 -1.65 -18.23
C SER A 72 7.57 -2.41 -16.97
N ASN A 73 8.10 -2.05 -15.79
CA ASN A 73 7.60 -2.60 -14.52
C ASN A 73 6.14 -2.21 -14.30
N ILE A 74 5.79 -0.94 -14.54
CA ILE A 74 4.42 -0.43 -14.39
C ILE A 74 3.45 -1.20 -15.29
N ASP A 75 3.80 -1.42 -16.55
CA ASP A 75 2.99 -2.19 -17.50
C ASP A 75 2.82 -3.65 -17.09
N ARG A 76 3.88 -4.27 -16.55
CA ARG A 76 3.81 -5.64 -16.02
C ARG A 76 2.89 -5.71 -14.80
N ILE A 77 3.04 -4.78 -13.86
CA ILE A 77 2.26 -4.74 -12.62
C ILE A 77 0.79 -4.48 -12.95
N SER A 78 0.50 -3.50 -13.82
CA SER A 78 -0.83 -3.18 -14.34
C SER A 78 -1.57 -4.43 -14.84
N ARG A 79 -0.92 -5.20 -15.73
CA ARG A 79 -1.45 -6.47 -16.24
C ARG A 79 -1.62 -7.53 -15.16
N GLY A 80 -0.65 -7.67 -14.25
CA GLY A 80 -0.69 -8.65 -13.17
C GLY A 80 -1.76 -8.36 -12.11
N SER A 81 -2.01 -7.08 -11.81
CA SER A 81 -2.99 -6.64 -10.82
C SER A 81 -4.40 -6.45 -11.39
N GLY A 82 -4.54 -6.44 -12.73
CA GLY A 82 -5.79 -6.10 -13.41
C GLY A 82 -6.22 -4.64 -13.21
N GLN A 83 -5.26 -3.74 -12.99
CA GLN A 83 -5.51 -2.30 -12.75
C GLN A 83 -4.96 -1.49 -13.94
N THR A 84 -5.33 -0.22 -14.04
CA THR A 84 -4.77 0.65 -15.09
C THR A 84 -3.34 1.10 -14.72
N THR A 85 -2.54 1.45 -15.73
CA THR A 85 -1.20 2.03 -15.51
C THR A 85 -1.27 3.33 -14.70
N GLU A 86 -2.36 4.09 -14.84
CA GLU A 86 -2.60 5.29 -14.04
C GLU A 86 -2.76 4.96 -12.55
N THR A 87 -3.61 3.98 -12.22
CA THR A 87 -3.78 3.51 -10.84
C THR A 87 -2.46 3.03 -10.24
N VAL A 88 -1.66 2.28 -11.02
CA VAL A 88 -0.35 1.80 -10.58
C VAL A 88 0.59 2.99 -10.28
N ARG A 89 0.66 3.99 -11.16
CA ARG A 89 1.47 5.20 -10.93
C ARG A 89 1.00 5.98 -9.70
N THR A 90 -0.31 6.10 -9.47
CA THR A 90 -0.85 6.75 -8.27
C THR A 90 -0.42 6.02 -7.01
N VAL A 91 -0.55 4.69 -6.96
CA VAL A 91 -0.14 3.88 -5.82
C VAL A 91 1.36 4.04 -5.58
N ILE A 92 2.20 3.84 -6.60
CA ILE A 92 3.66 4.00 -6.48
C ILE A 92 4.02 5.42 -6.03
N GLY A 93 3.37 6.44 -6.59
CA GLY A 93 3.61 7.84 -6.21
C GLY A 93 3.26 8.14 -4.75
N VAL A 94 2.28 7.45 -4.15
CA VAL A 94 2.00 7.54 -2.72
C VAL A 94 3.11 6.90 -1.88
N LEU A 95 3.68 5.77 -2.34
CA LEU A 95 4.75 5.05 -1.66
C LEU A 95 6.11 5.77 -1.72
N THR A 96 6.39 6.44 -2.85
CA THR A 96 7.68 7.11 -3.08
C THR A 96 7.71 8.55 -2.57
N ARG A 97 6.55 9.12 -2.20
CA ARG A 97 6.49 10.46 -1.62
C ARG A 97 7.33 10.49 -0.35
N PRO A 98 8.35 11.37 -0.25
CA PRO A 98 9.10 11.51 0.99
C PRO A 98 8.08 11.86 2.07
N SER A 99 8.07 11.08 3.16
CA SER A 99 7.27 11.40 4.34
C SER A 99 7.67 12.81 4.75
N ARG A 100 6.82 13.79 4.47
CA ARG A 100 7.05 15.17 4.90
C ARG A 100 7.15 15.09 6.41
N ARG A 101 8.38 15.04 6.95
CA ARG A 101 8.63 15.11 8.38
C ARG A 101 7.89 16.36 8.84
N ARG A 102 6.92 16.17 9.73
CA ARG A 102 6.40 17.27 10.55
C ARG A 102 7.63 17.76 11.30
N ARG A 103 8.21 18.87 10.85
CA ARG A 103 9.20 19.59 11.64
C ARG A 103 8.39 20.17 12.79
N GLU A 104 8.56 19.58 13.97
CA GLU A 104 8.23 20.23 15.24
C GLU A 104 9.17 21.41 15.47
#